data_AF-R1AXN1-F1
#
_entry.id   AF-R1AXN1-F1
#
_cell.length_a   1.000
_cell.length_b   1.000
_cell.length_c   1.000
_cell.angle_alpha   90.00
_cell.angle_beta   90.00
_cell.angle_gamma   90.00
#
_symmetry.space_group_name_H-M   'P 1'
#
loop_
_entity.id
_entity.type
_entity.pdbx_description
1 polymer ?
#
loop_
_entity_poly.entity_id
_entity_poly.type
_entity_poly.pdbx_seq_one_letter_code
_entity_poly.pdbx_strand_id
1 'polypeptide(L)' 'MEQRYVIRTNDGFSQPMTREQAIKMVKEYDKQGISAYIVSEEEGERIKKNKFNKPTWS' A
#
# COMPACT_ATOMS: atom_id res chain seq x y z
N MET A 1 -19.30 2.22 6.16
CA MET A 1 -18.01 2.63 6.78
C MET A 1 -17.12 3.14 5.66
N GLU A 2 -16.40 4.23 5.90
CA GLU A 2 -15.50 4.81 4.89
C GLU A 2 -14.27 3.90 4.75
N GLN A 3 -14.05 3.34 3.56
CA GLN A 3 -12.95 2.40 3.35
C GLN A 3 -11.63 3.15 3.13
N ARG A 4 -10.67 2.90 4.01
CA ARG A 4 -9.34 3.50 3.98
C ARG A 4 -8.29 2.52 3.46
N TYR A 5 -7.23 3.08 2.92
CA TYR A 5 -6.14 2.37 2.28
C TYR A 5 -4.80 2.83 2.83
N VAL A 6 -3.82 1.94 2.82
CA VAL A 6 -2.43 2.24 3.14
C VAL A 6 -1.52 1.79 2.00
N ILE A 7 -0.38 2.45 1.87
CA ILE A 7 0.65 2.08 0.91
C ILE A 7 1.71 1.26 1.61
N ARG A 8 1.97 0.04 1.12
CA ARG A 8 3.10 -0.80 1.53
C ARG A 8 4.26 -0.59 0.57
N THR A 9 5.39 -0.13 1.08
CA THR A 9 6.69 -0.12 0.38
C THR A 9 7.63 -1.13 1.06
N ASN A 10 8.86 -1.28 0.57
CA ASN A 10 9.85 -2.10 1.30
C ASN A 10 10.13 -1.53 2.70
N ASP A 11 10.11 -0.20 2.84
CA ASP A 11 10.53 0.50 4.06
C ASP A 11 9.43 0.59 5.13
N GLY A 12 8.16 0.44 4.75
CA GLY A 12 7.10 0.65 5.74
C GLY A 12 5.68 0.66 5.18
N PHE A 13 4.78 1.17 6.00
CA PHE A 13 3.41 1.50 5.62
C PHE A 13 3.21 3.00 5.74
N SER A 14 2.41 3.58 4.83
CA SER A 14 1.92 4.95 4.98
C SER A 14 0.83 5.04 6.05
N GLN A 15 0.41 6.26 6.35
CA GLN A 15 -0.83 6.50 7.09
C GLN A 15 -2.07 6.11 6.25
N PRO A 16 -3.19 5.75 6.89
CA PRO A 16 -4.47 5.49 6.20
C PRO A 16 -4.96 6.72 5.43
N MET A 17 -5.41 6.51 4.20
CA MET A 17 -5.85 7.55 3.28
C MET A 17 -7.00 7.10 2.38
N THR A 18 -7.58 8.02 1.61
CA THR A 18 -8.62 7.68 0.63
C THR A 18 -8.03 6.94 -0.56
N ARG A 19 -8.89 6.26 -1.33
CA ARG A 19 -8.47 5.55 -2.55
C ARG A 19 -7.74 6.46 -3.54
N GLU A 20 -8.25 7.68 -3.72
CA GLU A 20 -7.66 8.66 -4.66
C GLU A 20 -6.26 9.11 -4.21
N GLN A 21 -6.10 9.35 -2.91
CA GLN A 21 -4.79 9.67 -2.32
C GLN A 21 -3.81 8.51 -2.50
N ALA A 22 -4.25 7.27 -2.26
CA ALA A 22 -3.44 6.08 -2.42
C ALA A 22 -2.97 5.89 -3.88
N ILE A 23 -3.87 6.08 -4.85
CA ILE A 23 -3.54 6.01 -6.28
C ILE A 23 -2.50 7.09 -6.65
N LYS A 24 -2.70 8.32 -6.17
CA LYS A 24 -1.75 9.42 -6.44
C LYS A 24 -0.37 9.10 -5.85
N MET A 25 -0.33 8.57 -4.62
CA MET A 25 0.92 8.26 -3.94
C MET A 25 1.68 7.11 -4.61
N VAL A 26 1.01 6.03 -5.02
CA VAL A 26 1.68 4.92 -5.73
C VAL A 26 2.25 5.37 -7.06
N LYS A 27 1.54 6.23 -7.81
CA LYS A 27 2.08 6.81 -9.05
C LYS A 27 3.33 7.65 -8.81
N GLU A 28 3.39 8.34 -7.67
CA GLU A 28 4.56 9.14 -7.32
C GLU A 28 5.75 8.26 -6.91
N TYR A 29 5.50 7.17 -6.17
CA TYR A 29 6.52 6.17 -5.86
C TYR A 29 7.05 5.47 -7.12
N ASP A 30 6.18 5.13 -8.07
CA ASP A 30 6.57 4.51 -9.33
C ASP A 30 7.55 5.38 -10.13
N LYS A 31 7.30 6.69 -10.21
CA LYS A 31 8.24 7.66 -10.83
C LYS A 31 9.59 7.71 -10.14
N GLN A 32 9.66 7.39 -8.85
CA GLN A 32 10.89 7.35 -8.06
C GLN A 32 11.56 5.96 -8.10
N GLY A 33 11.01 5.01 -8.86
CA GLY A 33 11.49 3.64 -8.93
C GLY A 33 11.18 2.81 -7.67
N ILE A 34 10.26 3.29 -6.81
CA ILE A 34 9.89 2.64 -5.56
C ILE A 34 8.72 1.69 -5.81
N SER A 35 8.93 0.40 -5.55
CA SER A 35 7.84 -0.59 -5.56
C SER A 35 6.88 -0.34 -4.39
N ALA A 36 5.65 0.06 -4.71
CA ALA A 36 4.60 0.39 -3.74
C ALA A 36 3.30 -0.35 -4.05
N TYR A 37 2.59 -0.79 -3.01
CA TYR A 37 1.33 -1.55 -3.11
C TYR A 37 0.22 -0.85 -2.34
N ILE A 38 -0.95 -0.68 -2.97
CA ILE A 38 -2.16 -0.24 -2.28
C ILE A 38 -2.77 -1.47 -1.59
N VAL A 39 -3.01 -1.38 -0.29
CA VAL A 39 -3.75 -2.39 0.47
C VAL A 39 -4.82 -1.72 1.32
N SER A 40 -5.87 -2.43 1.70
CA SER A 40 -6.85 -1.91 2.66
C SER A 40 -6.19 -1.72 4.03
N GLU A 41 -6.73 -0.83 4.87
CA GLU A 41 -6.24 -0.63 6.23
C GLU A 41 -6.20 -1.94 7.04
N GLU A 42 -7.26 -2.75 6.95
CA GLU A 42 -7.36 -4.07 7.57
C GLU A 42 -6.27 -5.03 7.09
N GLU A 43 -6.02 -5.06 5.78
CA GLU A 43 -4.96 -5.89 5.20
C GLU A 43 -3.57 -5.40 5.64
N GLY A 44 -3.38 -4.09 5.77
CA GLY A 44 -2.17 -3.50 6.34
C GLY A 44 -1.89 -4.01 7.75
N GLU A 45 -2.90 -4.03 8.63
CA GLU A 45 -2.78 -4.58 9.98
C GLU A 45 -2.51 -6.10 9.98
N ARG A 46 -3.14 -6.85 9.08
CA ARG A 46 -2.87 -8.28 8.91
C ARG A 46 -1.41 -8.52 8.50
N ILE A 47 -0.90 -7.75 7.55
CA ILE A 47 0.49 -7.86 7.06
C ILE A 47 1.49 -7.43 8.13
N LYS A 48 1.22 -6.43 8.99
CA LYS A 48 2.13 -6.10 10.10
C LYS A 48 2.41 -7.29 11.03
N LYS A 49 1.45 -8.21 11.15
CA LYS A 49 1.54 -9.41 11.99
C LYS A 49 1.97 -10.66 11.22
N ASN A 50 2.03 -10.61 9.88
CA ASN A 50 2.24 -11.78 9.02
C ASN A 50 3.17 -11.47 7.85
N LYS A 51 3.40 -12.46 6.96
CA LYS A 51 4.18 -12.23 5.74
C LYS A 51 3.35 -11.48 4.70
N PHE A 52 3.96 -10.50 4.04
CA PHE A 52 3.41 -9.91 2.82
C PHE A 52 3.63 -10.86 1.63
N ASN A 53 2.54 -11.32 1.02
CA ASN A 53 2.59 -12.12 -0.19
C ASN A 53 2.66 -11.19 -1.40
N LYS A 54 3.88 -10.87 -1.83
CA LYS A 54 4.13 -9.99 -2.97
C LYS A 54 3.44 -10.57 -4.23
N PRO A 55 2.54 -9.81 -4.88
CA PRO A 55 1.96 -10.23 -6.15
C PRO A 55 3.05 -10.48 -7.20
N THR A 56 2.91 -11.57 -7.95
CA THR A 56 3.73 -11.85 -9.13
C THR A 56 2.89 -11.56 -10.37
N TRP A 57 3.45 -10.78 -11.29
CA TRP A 57 2.84 -10.51 -12.59
C TRP A 57 3.73 -11.23 -13.60
N SER A 58 3.20 -12.29 -14.19
CA SER A 58 3.83 -13.10 -15.23
C SER A 58 2.95 -13.10 -16.47
#